data_AF-A0A926NG46-F1
#
_entry.id   AF-A0A926NG46-F1
#
_cell.length_a   1.000
_cell.length_b   1.000
_cell.length_c   1.000
_cell.angle_alpha   90.00
_cell.angle_beta   90.00
_cell.angle_gamma   90.00
#
_symmetry.space_group_name_H-M   'P 1'
#
loop_
_entity.id
_entity.type
_entity.pdbx_description
1 polymer ?
#
loop_
_entity_poly.entity_id
_entity_poly.type
_entity_poly.pdbx_seq_one_letter_code
_entity_poly.pdbx_strand_id
1 'polypeptide(L)'
;MSEKDRQIIQQLKQSLLHLDEALNLSIQMLKENENNKKTISAVWEEFLSTLFGRIKSKANENNLNLSKLIPLPKLTRFFKI
;
A
#
# COMPACT_ATOMS: atom_id res chain seq x y z
N MET A 1 -11.67 14.04 -17.19
CA MET A 1 -11.50 12.82 -16.36
C MET A 1 -12.61 11.85 -16.76
N SER A 2 -12.24 10.67 -17.25
CA SER A 2 -13.17 9.66 -17.76
C SER A 2 -13.98 9.03 -16.61
N GLU A 3 -15.08 8.35 -16.95
CA GLU A 3 -15.86 7.59 -15.97
C GLU A 3 -15.03 6.49 -15.31
N LYS A 4 -14.15 5.83 -16.08
CA LYS A 4 -13.21 4.83 -15.55
C LYS A 4 -12.21 5.44 -14.57
N ASP A 5 -11.73 6.66 -14.82
CA ASP A 5 -10.80 7.35 -13.91
C ASP A 5 -11.48 7.62 -12.56
N ARG A 6 -12.75 8.04 -12.56
CA ARG A 6 -13.54 8.28 -11.35
C ARG A 6 -13.73 7.00 -10.54
N GLN A 7 -14.04 5.89 -11.21
CA GLN A 7 -14.18 4.59 -10.57
C GLN A 7 -12.85 4.13 -9.94
N ILE A 8 -11.73 4.26 -10.66
CA ILE A 8 -10.40 3.96 -10.12
C ILE A 8 -10.12 4.80 -8.86
N ILE A 9 -10.37 6.11 -8.93
CA ILE A 9 -10.17 7.02 -7.78
C ILE A 9 -11.05 6.61 -6.60
N GLN A 10 -12.31 6.24 -6.83
CA GLN A 10 -13.20 5.80 -5.76
C GLN A 10 -12.69 4.53 -5.07
N GLN A 11 -12.23 3.53 -5.84
CA GLN A 11 -11.67 2.30 -5.28
C GLN A 11 -10.40 2.56 -4.46
N LEU A 12 -9.53 3.44 -4.95
CA LEU A 12 -8.32 3.84 -4.22
C LEU A 12 -8.66 4.61 -2.93
N LYS A 13 -9.66 5.49 -2.95
CA LYS A 13 -10.14 6.20 -1.76
C LYS A 13 -10.70 5.24 -0.70
N GLN A 14 -11.52 4.27 -1.10
CA GLN A 14 -12.06 3.28 -0.17
C GLN A 14 -10.94 2.42 0.43
N SER A 15 -9.97 2.01 -0.39
CA SER A 15 -8.79 1.27 0.07
C SER A 15 -7.98 2.07 1.10
N LEU A 16 -7.86 3.38 0.92
CA LEU A 16 -7.17 4.26 1.88
C LEU A 16 -7.88 4.33 3.24
N LEU A 17 -9.21 4.26 3.29
CA LEU A 17 -9.95 4.22 4.56
C LEU A 17 -9.61 2.96 5.36
N HIS A 18 -9.55 1.81 4.70
CA HIS A 18 -9.15 0.55 5.34
C HIS A 18 -7.68 0.57 5.81
N LEU A 19 -6.80 1.22 5.04
CA LEU A 19 -5.40 1.39 5.43
C LEU A 19 -5.24 2.31 6.64
N ASP A 20 -6.05 3.37 6.73
CA ASP A 20 -6.05 4.28 7.88
C ASP A 20 -6.49 3.56 9.17
N GLU A 21 -7.53 2.73 9.09
CA GLU A 21 -7.97 1.89 10.21
C GLU A 21 -6.86 0.92 10.66
N ALA A 22 -6.21 0.23 9.72
CA ALA A 22 -5.10 -0.67 10.02
C ALA A 22 -3.88 0.05 10.65
N LEU A 23 -3.58 1.28 10.21
CA LEU A 23 -2.55 2.12 10.80
C LEU A 23 -2.89 2.51 12.23
N ASN A 24 -4.13 2.93 12.47
CA ASN A 24 -4.60 3.30 13.81
C ASN A 24 -4.50 2.12 14.79
N LEU A 25 -4.91 0.91 14.36
CA LEU A 25 -4.74 -0.32 15.14
C LEU A 25 -3.26 -0.63 15.41
N SER A 26 -2.40 -0.49 14.40
CA SER A 26 -0.96 -0.68 14.56
C SER A 26 -0.36 0.28 15.60
N ILE A 27 -0.74 1.56 15.54
CA ILE A 27 -0.27 2.57 16.49
C ILE A 27 -0.78 2.26 17.91
N GLN A 28 -2.05 1.86 18.05
CA GLN A 28 -2.61 1.47 19.34
C GLN A 28 -1.83 0.29 19.94
N MET A 29 -1.59 -0.77 19.16
CA MET A 29 -0.82 -1.93 19.61
C MET A 29 0.60 -1.58 20.03
N LEU A 30 1.27 -0.63 19.36
CA LEU A 30 2.59 -0.14 19.75
C LEU A 30 2.57 0.62 21.07
N LYS A 31 1.54 1.46 21.29
CA LYS A 31 1.36 2.21 22.53
C LYS A 31 1.06 1.29 23.72
N GLU A 32 0.33 0.21 23.49
CA GLU A 32 0.02 -0.79 24.51
C GLU A 32 1.24 -1.64 24.90
N ASN A 33 2.07 -2.03 23.92
CA ASN A 33 3.27 -2.81 24.18
C ASN A 33 4.30 -2.64 23.05
N GLU A 34 5.46 -2.06 23.37
CA GLU A 34 6.54 -1.85 22.39
C GLU A 34 7.07 -3.16 21.77
N ASN A 35 6.91 -4.30 22.45
CA ASN A 35 7.30 -5.61 21.92
C ASN A 35 6.47 -6.03 20.69
N ASN A 36 5.31 -5.41 20.46
CA ASN A 36 4.48 -5.65 19.28
C ASN A 36 5.15 -5.15 17.99
N LYS A 37 6.21 -4.35 18.06
CA LYS A 37 6.92 -3.79 16.90
C LYS A 37 7.32 -4.84 15.87
N LYS A 38 7.82 -6.00 16.30
CA LYS A 38 8.24 -7.08 15.38
C LYS A 38 7.04 -7.65 14.62
N THR A 39 5.94 -7.91 15.33
CA THR A 39 4.70 -8.44 14.75
C THR A 39 4.09 -7.45 13.75
N ILE A 40 3.99 -6.17 14.14
CA ILE A 40 3.43 -5.12 13.30
C ILE A 40 4.29 -4.93 12.04
N SER A 41 5.62 -4.93 12.18
CA SER A 41 6.53 -4.86 11.04
C SER A 41 6.30 -6.02 10.07
N ALA A 42 6.14 -7.25 10.57
CA ALA A 42 5.91 -8.42 9.73
C ALA A 42 4.58 -8.35 8.98
N VAL A 43 3.50 -7.90 9.63
CA VAL A 43 2.17 -7.73 8.99
C VAL A 43 2.24 -6.71 7.85
N TRP A 44 2.87 -5.56 8.09
CA TRP A 44 3.03 -4.53 7.05
C TRP A 44 3.94 -4.99 5.92
N GLU A 45 5.01 -5.72 6.21
CA GLU A 45 5.90 -6.30 5.20
C GLU A 45 5.15 -7.30 4.29
N GLU A 46 4.39 -8.21 4.87
CA GLU A 46 3.58 -9.18 4.12
C GLU A 46 2.55 -8.49 3.21
N PHE A 47 1.84 -7.48 3.74
CA PHE A 47 0.88 -6.70 2.96
C PHE A 47 1.56 -5.98 1.78
N LEU A 48 2.65 -5.25 2.03
CA LEU A 48 3.35 -4.48 1.01
C LEU A 48 3.94 -5.39 -0.07
N SER A 49 4.56 -6.51 0.34
CA SER A 49 5.09 -7.51 -0.58
C SER A 49 3.98 -8.07 -1.49
N THR A 50 2.83 -8.40 -0.91
CA THR A 50 1.65 -8.88 -1.66
C THR A 50 1.12 -7.82 -2.62
N LEU A 51 0.98 -6.57 -2.18
CA LEU A 51 0.49 -5.47 -3.00
C LEU A 51 1.39 -5.21 -4.20
N PHE A 52 2.70 -5.04 -3.98
CA PHE A 52 3.66 -4.81 -5.06
C PHE A 52 3.80 -6.03 -5.97
N GLY A 53 3.72 -7.25 -5.42
CA GLY A 53 3.67 -8.49 -6.18
C GLY A 53 2.47 -8.53 -7.15
N ARG A 54 1.28 -8.16 -6.67
CA ARG A 54 0.06 -8.08 -7.51
C ARG A 54 0.16 -7.02 -8.59
N ILE A 55 0.68 -5.84 -8.26
CA ILE A 55 0.93 -4.77 -9.24
C ILE A 55 1.87 -5.31 -10.34
N LYS A 56 2.99 -5.93 -9.97
CA LYS A 56 3.95 -6.50 -10.92
C LYS A 56 3.33 -7.62 -11.77
N SER A 57 2.56 -8.54 -11.16
CA SER A 57 1.89 -9.62 -11.89
C SER A 57 0.94 -9.08 -12.94
N LYS A 58 0.07 -8.12 -12.56
CA LYS A 58 -0.88 -7.49 -13.49
C LYS A 58 -0.19 -6.70 -14.60
N ALA A 59 0.95 -6.09 -14.31
CA ALA A 59 1.80 -5.44 -15.31
C ALA A 59 2.26 -6.45 -16.36
N ASN A 60 2.88 -7.54 -15.90
CA ASN A 60 3.44 -8.59 -16.74
C ASN A 60 2.35 -9.31 -17.56
N GLU A 61 1.23 -9.68 -16.94
CA GLU A 61 0.08 -10.34 -17.59
C GLU A 61 -0.46 -9.57 -18.79
N ASN A 62 -0.37 -8.23 -18.75
CA ASN A 62 -0.90 -7.36 -19.80
C ASN A 62 0.19 -6.79 -20.72
N ASN A 63 1.45 -7.24 -20.60
CA ASN A 63 2.61 -6.64 -21.25
C ASN A 63 2.71 -5.12 -21.04
N LEU A 64 2.18 -4.62 -19.92
CA LEU A 64 2.18 -3.21 -19.56
C LEU A 64 3.30 -2.95 -18.55
N ASN A 65 4.03 -1.86 -18.74
CA ASN A 65 5.01 -1.44 -17.74
C ASN A 65 4.35 -0.57 -16.66
N LEU A 66 3.61 -1.20 -15.71
CA LEU A 66 2.94 -0.47 -14.61
C LEU A 66 3.94 0.25 -13.68
N SER A 67 5.22 -0.12 -13.68
CA SER A 67 6.26 0.59 -12.92
C SER A 67 6.51 2.03 -13.43
N LYS A 68 6.09 2.33 -14.66
CA LYS A 68 6.05 3.70 -15.20
C LYS A 68 4.75 4.45 -14.87
N LEU A 69 3.68 3.73 -14.55
CA LEU A 69 2.34 4.28 -14.29
C LEU A 69 2.11 4.59 -12.81
N ILE A 70 2.63 3.76 -11.92
CA ILE A 70 2.72 4.06 -10.49
C ILE A 70 4.15 4.55 -10.25
N PRO A 71 4.38 5.84 -9.95
CA PRO A 71 5.72 6.38 -9.79
C PRO A 71 6.33 5.91 -8.45
N LEU A 72 6.68 4.62 -8.38
CA LEU A 72 7.37 3.99 -7.26
C LEU A 72 8.66 4.74 -6.84
N PRO A 73 9.46 5.32 -7.76
CA PRO A 73 10.63 6.13 -7.38
C PRO A 73 10.28 7.40 -6.60
N LYS A 74 9.03 7.91 -6.67
CA LYS A 74 8.58 9.02 -5.82
C LYS A 74 8.18 8.55 -4.41
N LEU A 75 7.91 7.26 -4.22
CA LEU A 75 7.56 6.70 -2.92
C LEU A 75 8.78 6.56 -2.00
N THR A 76 9.97 6.34 -2.54
CA THR A 76 11.22 6.27 -1.75
C THR A 76 11.53 7.57 -0.99
N ARG A 77 10.97 8.71 -1.43
CA ARG A 77 11.08 10.00 -0.72
C ARG A 77 10.38 9.99 0.65
N PHE A 78 9.35 9.17 0.83
CA PHE A 78 8.61 9.07 2.11
C PHE A 78 9.29 8.13 3.12
N PHE A 79 10.24 7.30 2.67
CA PHE A 79 11.01 6.40 3.53
C PHE A 79 12.41 6.93 3.86
N LYS A 80 12.78 8.11 3.35
CA LYS A 80 13.91 8.90 3.87
C LYS A 80 13.42 9.67 5.09
N ILE A 81 13.48 9.02 6.26
CA ILE A 81 13.41 9.65 7.57
C ILE A 81 14.84 9.76 8.09
#